data_AF-A0AAW1Z4X6-F1
#
_entry.id   AF-A0AAW1Z4X6-F1
#
_cell.length_a   1.000
_cell.length_b   1.000
_cell.length_c   1.000
_cell.angle_alpha   90.00
_cell.angle_beta   90.00
_cell.angle_gamma   90.00
#
_symmetry.space_group_name_H-M   'P 1'
#
loop_
_entity.id
_entity.type
_entity.pdbx_description
1 polymer ?
#
loop_
_entity_poly.entity_id
_entity_poly.type
_entity_poly.pdbx_seq_one_letter_code
_entity_poly.pdbx_strand_id
1 'polypeptide(L)'
;MMKTILLLAFAVFVSSASLKNDDKTILGELIDELNATMKTLPEKHKGKEIFLKELKPEKESCEHDFFCHAEQELKTEVSVLSKYDDFRTDKKLMRNLHMYNSHHGGSTCKPADENQEQISLPQFLKNLMKCVKKEYSKPKKN
;
A
#
# COMPACT_ATOMS: atom_id res chain seq x y z
N MET A 1 -25.03 -27.60 -52.47
CA MET A 1 -25.71 -26.63 -51.59
C MET A 1 -25.42 -27.00 -50.14
N MET A 2 -25.16 -25.98 -49.31
CA MET A 2 -24.99 -25.90 -47.85
C MET A 2 -23.96 -26.78 -47.12
N LYS A 3 -22.91 -26.10 -46.65
CA LYS A 3 -22.00 -26.47 -45.57
C LYS A 3 -22.71 -26.21 -44.23
N THR A 4 -22.60 -27.12 -43.28
CA THR A 4 -22.88 -26.83 -41.86
C THR A 4 -21.70 -27.28 -41.02
N ILE A 5 -20.81 -26.33 -40.74
CA ILE A 5 -19.78 -26.46 -39.71
C ILE A 5 -20.47 -26.10 -38.39
N LEU A 6 -20.64 -27.08 -37.51
CA LEU A 6 -21.15 -26.86 -36.16
C LEU A 6 -19.99 -26.40 -35.28
N LEU A 7 -19.86 -25.08 -35.09
CA LEU A 7 -18.92 -24.50 -34.13
C LEU A 7 -19.54 -24.54 -32.73
N LEU A 8 -19.12 -25.50 -31.91
CA LEU A 8 -19.34 -25.44 -30.46
C LEU A 8 -18.34 -24.44 -29.85
N ALA A 9 -18.79 -23.20 -29.67
CA ALA A 9 -18.09 -22.23 -28.84
C ALA A 9 -18.56 -22.42 -27.38
N PHE A 10 -17.73 -23.05 -26.56
CA PHE A 10 -17.91 -23.00 -25.11
C PHE A 10 -17.53 -21.59 -24.65
N ALA A 11 -18.53 -20.71 -24.48
CA ALA A 11 -18.35 -19.46 -23.78
C ALA A 11 -18.11 -19.76 -22.30
N VAL A 12 -16.84 -19.92 -21.91
CA VAL A 12 -16.45 -19.91 -20.50
C VAL A 12 -16.65 -18.47 -20.02
N PHE A 13 -17.81 -18.18 -19.44
CA PHE A 13 -18.01 -17.00 -18.63
C PHE A 13 -17.15 -17.16 -17.37
N VAL A 14 -15.86 -16.86 -17.48
CA VAL A 14 -15.08 -16.46 -16.32
C VAL A 14 -15.66 -15.12 -15.93
N SER A 15 -16.60 -15.12 -15.00
CA SER A 15 -17.08 -13.91 -14.36
C SER A 15 -15.88 -13.34 -13.61
N SER A 16 -15.09 -12.52 -14.30
CA SER A 16 -14.19 -11.56 -13.67
C SER A 16 -15.08 -10.54 -12.99
N ALA A 17 -15.66 -10.92 -11.86
CA ALA A 17 -16.04 -9.97 -10.84
C ALA A 17 -14.74 -9.26 -10.50
N SER A 18 -14.48 -8.14 -11.18
CA SER A 18 -13.55 -7.15 -10.68
C SER A 18 -14.10 -6.76 -9.33
N LEU A 19 -13.60 -7.42 -8.27
CA LEU A 19 -13.63 -6.84 -6.94
C LEU A 19 -12.89 -5.52 -7.08
N LYS A 20 -13.63 -4.46 -7.42
CA LYS A 20 -13.24 -3.12 -7.04
C LYS A 20 -13.27 -3.16 -5.52
N ASN A 21 -12.17 -3.57 -4.91
CA ASN A 21 -12.01 -3.49 -3.47
C ASN A 21 -12.26 -2.03 -3.13
N ASP A 22 -13.34 -1.74 -2.42
CA ASP A 22 -13.54 -0.37 -2.00
C ASP A 22 -12.44 0.02 -1.00
N ASP A 23 -12.19 1.32 -0.83
CA ASP A 23 -11.10 1.80 0.01
C ASP A 23 -11.21 1.26 1.44
N LYS A 24 -12.42 0.97 1.92
CA LYS A 24 -12.62 0.42 3.26
C LYS A 24 -12.01 -0.96 3.38
N THR A 25 -12.22 -1.83 2.38
CA THR A 25 -11.57 -3.15 2.32
C THR A 25 -10.05 -3.02 2.27
N ILE A 26 -9.53 -2.15 1.40
CA ILE A 26 -8.07 -1.97 1.24
C ILE A 26 -7.43 -1.47 2.53
N LEU A 27 -8.03 -0.46 3.16
CA LEU A 27 -7.56 0.08 4.42
C LEU A 27 -7.63 -0.96 5.55
N GLY A 28 -8.67 -1.81 5.56
CA GLY A 28 -8.76 -2.94 6.49
C GLY A 28 -7.60 -3.91 6.34
N GLU A 29 -7.32 -4.34 5.10
CA GLU A 29 -6.19 -5.23 4.82
C GLU A 29 -4.84 -4.56 5.14
N LEU A 30 -4.68 -3.25 4.88
CA LEU A 30 -3.48 -2.51 5.26
C LEU A 30 -3.23 -2.52 6.78
N ILE A 31 -4.29 -2.44 7.60
CA ILE A 31 -4.16 -2.54 9.06
C ILE A 31 -3.61 -3.92 9.44
N ASP A 32 -4.15 -4.98 8.87
CA ASP A 32 -3.72 -6.35 9.18
C ASP A 32 -2.26 -6.59 8.78
N GLU A 33 -1.88 -6.19 7.56
CA GLU A 33 -0.52 -6.37 7.04
C GLU A 33 0.52 -5.50 7.78
N LEU A 34 0.15 -4.27 8.18
CA LEU A 34 1.03 -3.43 9.01
C LEU A 34 1.22 -4.02 10.41
N ASN A 35 0.15 -4.54 11.03
CA ASN A 35 0.26 -5.20 12.33
C ASN A 35 1.18 -6.43 12.26
N ALA A 36 1.02 -7.27 11.22
CA ALA A 36 1.85 -8.44 11.01
C ALA A 36 3.31 -8.05 10.81
N THR A 37 3.57 -7.09 9.92
CA THR A 37 4.93 -6.61 9.63
C THR A 37 5.61 -6.04 10.88
N MET A 38 4.94 -5.16 11.63
CA MET A 38 5.50 -4.58 12.86
C MET A 38 5.79 -5.61 13.94
N LYS A 39 5.03 -6.71 14.01
CA LYS A 39 5.27 -7.81 14.94
C LYS A 39 6.53 -8.60 14.59
N THR A 40 6.79 -8.83 13.30
CA THR A 40 7.93 -9.66 12.85
C THR A 40 9.21 -8.86 12.63
N LEU A 41 9.12 -7.54 12.45
CA LEU A 41 10.26 -6.66 12.15
C LEU A 41 11.42 -6.78 13.18
N PRO A 42 11.17 -6.78 14.51
CA PRO A 42 12.25 -6.81 15.51
C PRO A 42 13.04 -8.11 15.50
N GLU A 43 12.41 -9.23 15.14
CA GLU A 43 13.05 -10.55 15.11
C GLU A 43 13.86 -10.75 13.82
N LYS A 44 13.31 -10.32 12.68
CA LYS A 44 13.92 -10.51 11.35
C LYS A 44 15.13 -9.60 11.09
N HIS A 45 15.23 -8.43 11.75
CA HIS A 45 16.15 -7.36 11.35
C HIS A 45 17.13 -6.88 12.44
N LYS A 46 17.53 -7.77 13.35
CA LYS A 46 18.59 -7.46 14.33
C LYS A 46 19.89 -7.11 13.61
N GLY A 47 20.27 -5.82 13.59
CA GLY A 47 21.64 -5.43 13.24
C GLY A 47 21.84 -4.15 12.44
N LYS A 48 20.81 -3.47 11.93
CA LYS A 48 20.90 -2.08 11.43
C LYS A 48 19.50 -1.49 11.28
N GLU A 49 19.21 -0.46 12.06
CA GLU A 49 17.96 0.29 11.98
C GLU A 49 17.95 1.12 10.69
N ILE A 50 16.84 1.04 9.93
CA ILE A 50 16.63 1.90 8.77
C ILE A 50 15.97 3.17 9.25
N PHE A 51 16.44 4.29 8.70
CA PHE A 51 15.86 5.59 8.88
C PHE A 51 15.21 6.05 7.57
N LEU A 52 14.03 6.65 7.70
CA LEU A 52 13.19 7.14 6.62
C LEU A 52 12.86 8.60 6.90
N LYS A 53 12.60 9.39 5.86
CA LYS A 53 12.10 10.76 6.03
C LYS A 53 10.79 10.76 6.82
N GLU A 54 10.71 11.67 7.78
CA GLU A 54 9.51 11.89 8.56
C GLU A 54 8.45 12.60 7.71
N LEU A 55 7.45 11.82 7.31
CA LEU A 55 6.27 12.36 6.64
C LEU A 55 5.38 13.06 7.67
N LYS A 56 5.39 14.39 7.65
CA LYS A 56 4.46 15.21 8.45
C LYS A 56 3.13 15.30 7.70
N PRO A 57 2.02 14.72 8.22
CA PRO A 57 0.71 14.93 7.62
C PRO A 57 0.41 16.44 7.68
N GLU A 58 0.15 17.07 6.53
CA GLU A 58 -0.26 18.46 6.52
C GLU A 58 -1.51 18.62 7.40
N LYS A 59 -1.49 19.58 8.34
CA LYS A 59 -2.65 19.94 9.20
C LYS A 59 -3.29 18.77 9.96
N GLU A 60 -2.50 17.77 10.37
CA GLU A 60 -2.98 16.54 11.02
C GLU A 60 -3.94 15.68 10.17
N SER A 61 -4.23 16.05 8.92
CA SER A 61 -5.06 15.26 8.01
C SER A 61 -4.18 14.22 7.31
N CYS A 62 -4.60 12.96 7.37
CA CYS A 62 -3.98 11.87 6.63
C CYS A 62 -4.50 11.92 5.19
N GLU A 63 -4.08 12.95 4.47
CA GLU A 63 -4.48 13.16 3.08
C GLU A 63 -3.80 12.13 2.17
N HIS A 64 -4.33 12.00 0.96
CA HIS A 64 -3.81 11.04 -0.03
C HIS A 64 -2.29 11.20 -0.22
N ASP A 65 -1.78 12.43 -0.25
CA ASP A 65 -0.36 12.75 -0.39
C ASP A 65 0.51 12.07 0.66
N PHE A 66 0.03 11.93 1.91
CA PHE A 66 0.74 11.20 2.96
C PHE A 66 0.95 9.72 2.58
N PHE A 67 -0.10 9.05 2.10
CA PHE A 67 -0.01 7.64 1.69
C PHE A 67 0.84 7.46 0.43
N CYS A 68 0.77 8.44 -0.47
CA CYS A 68 1.59 8.47 -1.67
C CYS A 68 3.09 8.59 -1.33
N HIS A 69 3.45 9.55 -0.47
CA HIS A 69 4.82 9.70 0.02
C HIS A 69 5.28 8.48 0.80
N ALA A 70 4.39 7.88 1.60
CA ALA A 70 4.72 6.68 2.36
C ALA A 70 5.08 5.49 1.47
N GLU A 71 4.35 5.31 0.37
CA GLU A 71 4.67 4.28 -0.62
C GLU A 71 6.05 4.52 -1.25
N GLN A 72 6.37 5.75 -1.67
CA GLN A 72 7.65 6.05 -2.32
C GLN A 72 8.84 5.86 -1.37
N GLU A 73 8.72 6.30 -0.13
CA GLU A 73 9.78 6.20 0.87
C GLU A 73 10.09 4.72 1.17
N LEU A 74 9.05 3.91 1.41
CA LEU A 74 9.21 2.46 1.61
C LEU A 74 9.75 1.77 0.35
N LYS A 75 9.31 2.19 -0.84
CA LYS A 75 9.78 1.65 -2.11
C LYS A 75 11.27 1.93 -2.34
N THR A 76 11.72 3.15 -2.04
CA THR A 76 13.06 3.62 -2.38
C THR A 76 14.09 3.17 -1.34
N GLU A 77 13.75 3.25 -0.05
CA GLU A 77 14.72 3.03 1.03
C GLU A 77 14.67 1.62 1.61
N VAL A 78 13.50 0.96 1.60
CA VAL A 78 13.32 -0.33 2.28
C VAL A 78 13.23 -1.48 1.29
N SER A 79 12.42 -1.33 0.24
CA SER A 79 12.09 -2.42 -0.69
C SER A 79 13.28 -2.89 -1.52
N VAL A 80 14.29 -2.04 -1.67
CA VAL A 80 15.55 -2.35 -2.37
C VAL A 80 16.49 -3.22 -1.53
N LEU A 81 16.23 -3.36 -0.23
CA LEU A 81 17.08 -4.10 0.69
C LEU A 81 16.60 -5.54 0.79
N SER A 82 17.45 -6.48 0.35
CA SER A 82 17.13 -7.92 0.33
C SER A 82 16.73 -8.52 1.67
N LYS A 83 17.14 -7.90 2.79
CA LYS A 83 16.72 -8.35 4.12
C LYS A 83 15.24 -8.07 4.38
N TYR A 84 14.66 -7.04 3.77
CA TYR A 84 13.32 -6.50 4.00
C TYR A 84 12.31 -7.01 2.98
N ASP A 85 12.28 -8.33 2.80
CA ASP A 85 11.43 -9.00 1.81
C ASP A 85 9.94 -8.70 1.99
N ASP A 86 9.48 -8.43 3.21
CA ASP A 86 8.08 -8.07 3.54
C ASP A 86 7.65 -6.74 2.88
N PHE A 87 8.63 -5.89 2.52
CA PHE A 87 8.42 -4.60 1.86
C PHE A 87 8.60 -4.65 0.35
N ARG A 88 8.88 -5.79 -0.27
CA ARG A 88 8.95 -5.82 -1.74
C ARG A 88 7.63 -5.40 -2.38
N THR A 89 7.69 -4.78 -3.57
CA THR A 89 6.50 -4.25 -4.27
C THR A 89 5.45 -5.30 -4.62
N ASP A 90 5.84 -6.56 -4.75
CA ASP A 90 4.92 -7.69 -4.97
C ASP A 90 4.26 -8.23 -3.69
N LYS A 91 4.65 -7.75 -2.51
CA LYS A 91 4.05 -8.14 -1.23
C LYS A 91 2.79 -7.36 -0.92
N LYS A 92 1.93 -7.98 -0.12
CA LYS A 92 0.59 -7.47 0.19
C LYS A 92 0.60 -6.06 0.76
N LEU A 93 1.49 -5.76 1.71
CA LEU A 93 1.59 -4.43 2.30
C LEU A 93 1.79 -3.35 1.22
N MET A 94 2.81 -3.50 0.38
CA MET A 94 3.10 -2.54 -0.69
C MET A 94 2.04 -2.54 -1.78
N ARG A 95 1.51 -3.71 -2.16
CA ARG A 95 0.43 -3.82 -3.16
C ARG A 95 -0.83 -3.10 -2.71
N ASN A 96 -1.22 -3.25 -1.45
CA ASN A 96 -2.43 -2.62 -0.93
C ASN A 96 -2.25 -1.12 -0.76
N LEU A 97 -1.05 -0.67 -0.36
CA LEU A 97 -0.73 0.76 -0.31
C LEU A 97 -0.77 1.38 -1.70
N HIS A 98 -0.18 0.71 -2.69
CA HIS A 98 -0.23 1.11 -4.10
C HIS A 98 -1.66 1.15 -4.65
N MET A 99 -2.49 0.15 -4.32
CA MET A 99 -3.87 0.06 -4.78
C MET A 99 -4.72 1.18 -4.17
N TYR A 100 -4.54 1.47 -2.88
CA TYR A 100 -5.17 2.62 -2.24
C TYR A 100 -4.77 3.93 -2.94
N ASN A 101 -3.48 4.14 -3.19
CA ASN A 101 -3.02 5.35 -3.86
C ASN A 101 -3.57 5.48 -5.30
N SER A 102 -3.66 4.37 -6.02
CA SER A 102 -4.20 4.32 -7.38
C SER A 102 -5.67 4.74 -7.46
N HIS A 103 -6.45 4.52 -6.38
CA HIS A 103 -7.85 4.95 -6.33
C HIS A 103 -8.04 6.45 -6.12
N HIS A 104 -7.05 7.15 -5.54
CA HIS A 104 -7.18 8.55 -5.10
C HIS A 104 -6.45 9.56 -6.01
N GLY A 105 -5.87 9.10 -7.12
CA GLY A 105 -5.44 9.95 -8.23
C GLY A 105 -3.93 10.14 -8.37
N GLY A 106 -3.34 9.41 -9.33
CA GLY A 106 -2.21 9.87 -10.14
C GLY A 106 -0.86 9.19 -9.88
N SER A 107 -0.30 8.62 -10.96
CA SER A 107 0.91 7.79 -11.06
C SER A 107 2.24 8.35 -10.53
N THR A 108 2.25 9.55 -9.93
CA THR A 108 3.47 10.22 -9.50
C THR A 108 3.24 10.95 -8.19
N CYS A 109 3.54 10.27 -7.09
CA CYS A 109 3.79 10.93 -5.82
C CYS A 109 5.01 11.83 -5.98
N LYS A 110 4.91 13.11 -5.62
CA LYS A 110 6.11 13.93 -5.52
C LYS A 110 6.96 13.40 -4.36
N PRO A 111 8.30 13.42 -4.44
CA PRO A 111 9.12 13.11 -3.29
C PRO A 111 8.82 14.11 -2.16
N ALA A 112 8.87 13.63 -0.91
CA ALA A 112 8.83 14.53 0.24
C ALA A 112 10.10 15.41 0.27
N ASP A 113 9.98 16.62 0.83
CA ASP A 113 11.06 17.62 0.93
C ASP A 113 12.36 17.00 1.47
N GLU A 114 13.49 17.32 0.84
CA GLU A 114 14.81 16.79 1.18
C GLU A 114 15.28 17.20 2.58
N ASN A 115 14.72 18.27 3.15
CA ASN A 115 15.09 18.78 4.48
C ASN A 115 14.28 18.19 5.64
N GLN A 116 13.54 17.10 5.41
CA GLN A 116 12.77 16.46 6.48
C GLN A 116 13.66 15.70 7.47
N GLU A 117 13.29 15.78 8.75
CA GLU A 117 13.88 14.96 9.81
C GLU A 117 13.74 13.47 9.47
N GLN A 118 14.64 12.63 10.01
CA GLN A 118 14.56 11.18 9.81
C GLN A 118 14.01 10.49 11.06
N ILE A 119 13.16 9.48 10.84
CA ILE A 119 12.62 8.61 11.87
C ILE A 119 12.91 7.15 11.53
N SER A 120 12.96 6.29 12.55
CA SER A 120 13.20 4.87 12.29
C SER A 120 12.02 4.20 11.59
N LEU A 121 12.29 3.14 10.83
CA LEU A 121 11.25 2.33 10.17
C LEU A 121 10.13 1.90 11.14
N PRO A 122 10.39 1.39 12.36
CA PRO A 122 9.33 1.11 13.33
C PRO A 122 8.44 2.32 13.64
N GLN A 123 9.05 3.51 13.80
CA GLN A 123 8.30 4.74 14.07
C GLN A 123 7.50 5.20 12.85
N PHE A 124 8.07 5.07 11.65
CA PHE A 124 7.42 5.36 10.39
C PHE A 124 6.16 4.50 10.19
N LEU A 125 6.27 3.18 10.42
CA LEU A 125 5.12 2.27 10.30
C LEU A 125 4.02 2.57 11.32
N LYS A 126 4.38 3.02 12.53
CA LYS A 126 3.39 3.50 13.52
C LYS A 126 2.66 4.74 13.02
N ASN A 127 3.36 5.70 12.41
CA ASN A 127 2.75 6.88 11.83
C ASN A 127 1.81 6.51 10.67
N LEU A 128 2.26 5.62 9.77
CA LEU A 128 1.42 5.10 8.68
C LEU A 128 0.18 4.38 9.23
N MET A 129 0.33 3.50 10.22
CA MET A 129 -0.77 2.82 10.90
C MET A 129 -1.79 3.80 11.49
N LYS A 130 -1.33 4.87 12.15
CA LYS A 130 -2.21 5.91 12.69
C LYS A 130 -3.06 6.53 11.59
N CYS A 131 -2.46 6.79 10.43
CA CYS A 131 -3.18 7.35 9.29
C CYS A 131 -4.14 6.36 8.62
N VAL A 132 -3.73 5.12 8.40
CA VAL A 132 -4.62 4.08 7.86
C VAL A 132 -5.85 3.92 8.76
N LYS A 133 -5.68 3.85 10.09
CA LYS A 133 -6.80 3.75 11.04
C LYS A 133 -7.71 4.97 11.02
N LYS A 134 -7.15 6.18 10.86
CA LYS A 134 -7.91 7.42 10.75
C LYS A 134 -8.74 7.48 9.48
N GLU A 135 -8.18 7.10 8.34
CA GLU A 135 -8.95 7.02 7.08
C GLU A 135 -9.97 5.89 7.14
N TYR A 136 -9.60 4.73 7.70
CA TYR A 136 -10.51 3.61 7.89
C TYR A 136 -11.70 3.99 8.78
N SER A 137 -11.56 4.86 9.78
CA SER A 137 -12.69 5.24 10.63
C SER A 137 -13.62 6.28 10.00
N LYS A 138 -13.25 6.90 8.87
CA LYS A 138 -14.13 7.84 8.17
C LYS A 138 -15.39 7.12 7.65
N PRO A 139 -16.55 7.80 7.67
CA PRO A 139 -17.75 7.30 7.00
C PRO A 139 -17.48 7.21 5.50
N LYS A 140 -18.10 6.23 4.82
CA LYS A 140 -18.04 6.18 3.35
C LYS A 140 -18.63 7.49 2.83
N LYS A 141 -17.88 8.20 1.97
CA LYS A 141 -18.44 9.32 1.23
C LYS A 141 -19.48 8.75 0.27
N ASN A 142 -20.74 9.08 0.49
CA ASN A 142 -21.85 8.75 -0.42
C ASN A 142 -21.75 9.57 -1.71
#